data_AF-A0A7W3LNH3-F1
#
_entry.id   AF-A0A7W3LNH3-F1
#
_cell.length_a   1.000
_cell.length_b   1.000
_cell.length_c   1.000
_cell.angle_alpha   90.00
_cell.angle_beta   90.00
_cell.angle_gamma   90.00
#
_symmetry.space_group_name_H-M   'P 1'
#
loop_
_entity.id
_entity.type
_entity.pdbx_description
1 polymer ?
#
loop_
_entity_poly.entity_id
_entity_poly.type
_entity_poly.pdbx_seq_one_letter_code
_entity_poly.pdbx_strand_id
1 'polypeptide(L)'
;MGLPRGETVDFRQGPDDGPEHGGSWGPERTVRAEVLRTLLLGGAAADGHVAALRVEGARITGTLDLRYGEVAWAVRLAHCRFEESPQLYGARTRHLTLSGSVLPGLPAATAQVDGMLRLTDCRFGAALSLGGARVSGAVFLDGARVTGPPGETALRLDRMTVEGDVWARGLVVEGGMGMAGTTVNGQITLDDADLRGDGDALDAESLTVGSALYANRLRCAGRLNLRGATVPGQLVLAEARLSHPGGLALRASSATVGELWLRDAAPIRGRSTCGARSSACCTSFRTCGPTRSPWRG
;
A
#
# COMPACT_ATOMS: atom_id res chain seq x y z
N MET A 1 28.59 8.20 -17.30
CA MET A 1 27.52 7.88 -18.27
C MET A 1 26.24 8.51 -17.75
N GLY A 2 25.82 9.64 -18.32
CA GLY A 2 24.61 10.35 -17.90
C GLY A 2 23.34 9.68 -18.43
N LEU A 3 22.20 9.95 -17.80
CA LEU A 3 20.87 9.61 -18.31
C LEU A 3 20.60 10.48 -19.55
N PRO A 4 20.77 9.99 -20.79
CA PRO A 4 20.57 10.82 -21.95
C PRO A 4 19.05 10.98 -22.10
N ARG A 5 18.53 12.20 -21.90
CA ARG A 5 17.19 12.63 -22.32
C ARG A 5 15.97 12.07 -21.57
N GLY A 6 16.14 11.08 -20.68
CA GLY A 6 15.03 10.45 -19.96
C GLY A 6 14.10 9.65 -20.85
N GLU A 7 14.59 9.20 -22.01
CA GLU A 7 13.85 8.32 -22.92
C GLU A 7 13.51 6.99 -22.22
N THR A 8 12.36 6.42 -22.61
CA THR A 8 11.93 5.11 -22.10
C THR A 8 12.72 4.01 -22.80
N VAL A 9 13.45 3.22 -22.03
CA VAL A 9 14.08 2.00 -22.52
C VAL A 9 13.10 0.85 -22.31
N ASP A 10 12.40 0.47 -23.37
CA ASP A 10 11.43 -0.64 -23.37
C ASP A 10 12.09 -1.92 -23.90
N PHE A 11 12.12 -2.94 -23.05
CA PHE A 11 12.67 -4.26 -23.36
C PHE A 11 11.60 -5.30 -23.71
N ARG A 12 10.30 -4.92 -23.76
CA ARG A 12 9.21 -5.83 -24.13
C ARG A 12 9.25 -6.13 -25.63
N GLN A 13 8.99 -7.38 -25.99
CA GLN A 13 8.90 -7.86 -27.37
C GLN A 13 7.47 -8.26 -27.78
N GLY A 14 6.54 -8.41 -26.82
CA GLY A 14 5.12 -8.65 -27.10
C GLY A 14 4.19 -8.52 -25.88
N PRO A 15 2.86 -8.66 -26.07
CA PRO A 15 1.86 -8.54 -25.00
C PRO A 15 1.90 -9.69 -23.96
N ASP A 16 2.51 -10.83 -24.29
CA ASP A 16 2.67 -12.00 -23.39
C ASP A 16 3.95 -11.93 -22.52
N ASP A 17 4.68 -10.81 -22.54
CA ASP A 17 5.87 -10.58 -21.71
C ASP A 17 5.53 -10.21 -20.26
N GLY A 18 4.69 -11.01 -19.63
CA GLY A 18 4.33 -10.85 -18.24
C GLY A 18 5.55 -10.97 -17.32
N PRO A 19 5.77 -10.02 -16.39
CA PRO A 19 6.95 -10.01 -15.52
C PRO A 19 7.01 -11.20 -14.55
N GLU A 20 5.91 -11.92 -14.35
CA GLU A 20 5.88 -13.21 -13.66
C GLU A 20 6.75 -14.28 -14.35
N HIS A 21 6.82 -14.27 -15.68
CA HIS A 21 7.68 -15.16 -16.46
C HIS A 21 9.10 -14.61 -16.62
N GLY A 22 9.40 -13.42 -16.09
CA GLY A 22 10.68 -12.75 -16.32
C GLY A 22 11.92 -13.46 -15.77
N GLY A 23 11.76 -14.57 -15.03
CA GLY A 23 12.86 -15.45 -14.66
C GLY A 23 13.50 -16.19 -15.85
N SER A 24 12.76 -16.36 -16.96
CA SER A 24 13.25 -16.97 -18.20
C SER A 24 13.78 -15.95 -19.22
N TRP A 25 13.71 -14.64 -18.93
CA TRP A 25 14.22 -13.62 -19.84
C TRP A 25 15.74 -13.72 -19.96
N GLY A 26 16.22 -13.60 -21.21
CA GLY A 26 17.62 -13.72 -21.57
C GLY A 26 18.45 -12.47 -21.22
N PRO A 27 19.77 -12.50 -21.52
CA PRO A 27 20.69 -11.41 -21.21
C PRO A 27 20.30 -10.08 -21.86
N GLU A 28 19.60 -10.12 -22.99
CA GLU A 28 19.12 -8.94 -23.74
C GLU A 28 18.10 -8.09 -22.98
N ARG A 29 17.45 -8.64 -21.94
CA ARG A 29 16.51 -7.92 -21.07
C ARG A 29 17.05 -7.76 -19.64
N THR A 30 18.32 -8.08 -19.42
CA THR A 30 18.92 -8.10 -18.09
C THR A 30 19.67 -6.81 -17.80
N VAL A 31 19.28 -6.11 -16.74
CA VAL A 31 19.90 -4.88 -16.27
C VAL A 31 20.48 -5.10 -14.88
N ARG A 32 21.78 -4.84 -14.70
CA ARG A 32 22.42 -4.96 -13.38
C ARG A 32 21.98 -3.81 -12.47
N ALA A 33 21.63 -4.14 -11.22
CA ALA A 33 21.26 -3.17 -10.20
C ALA A 33 22.36 -2.14 -9.92
N GLU A 34 23.63 -2.51 -10.05
CA GLU A 34 24.77 -1.60 -9.95
C GLU A 34 24.70 -0.46 -10.98
N VAL A 35 24.32 -0.77 -12.22
CA VAL A 35 24.17 0.23 -13.29
C VAL A 35 23.02 1.18 -12.96
N LEU A 36 21.89 0.64 -12.50
CA LEU A 36 20.77 1.46 -12.03
C LEU A 36 21.19 2.37 -10.88
N ARG A 37 21.92 1.84 -9.89
CA ARG A 37 22.44 2.62 -8.76
C ARG A 37 23.33 3.76 -9.22
N THR A 38 24.28 3.51 -10.12
CA THR A 38 25.17 4.55 -10.67
C THR A 38 24.38 5.61 -11.41
N LEU A 39 23.38 5.22 -12.21
CA LEU A 39 22.51 6.16 -12.93
C LEU A 39 21.61 6.96 -11.99
N LEU A 40 21.18 6.37 -10.88
CA LEU A 40 20.27 7.00 -9.91
C LEU A 40 20.97 7.93 -8.92
N LEU A 41 22.22 7.66 -8.55
CA LEU A 41 22.99 8.47 -7.60
C LEU A 41 24.01 9.39 -8.26
N GLY A 42 24.52 9.02 -9.44
CA GLY A 42 25.58 9.75 -10.16
C GLY A 42 25.15 10.32 -11.51
N GLY A 43 23.87 10.19 -11.87
CA GLY A 43 23.34 10.79 -13.09
C GLY A 43 23.41 12.32 -13.03
N ALA A 44 23.66 12.96 -14.16
CA ALA A 44 23.41 14.38 -14.34
C ALA A 44 22.41 14.54 -15.49
N ALA A 45 21.47 15.47 -15.35
CA ALA A 45 20.62 15.86 -16.46
C ALA A 45 21.49 16.46 -17.58
N ALA A 46 21.20 16.11 -18.83
CA ALA A 46 21.75 16.85 -19.96
C ALA A 46 21.07 18.22 -20.04
N ASP A 47 21.80 19.26 -20.44
CA ASP A 47 21.27 20.62 -20.58
C ASP A 47 19.99 20.63 -21.44
N GLY A 48 18.94 21.28 -20.94
CA GLY A 48 17.64 21.37 -21.61
C GLY A 48 16.75 20.12 -21.52
N HIS A 49 17.18 19.05 -20.84
CA HIS A 49 16.39 17.82 -20.67
C HIS A 49 15.98 17.57 -19.22
N VAL A 50 14.79 17.02 -19.03
CA VAL A 50 14.32 16.56 -17.71
C VAL A 50 14.95 15.19 -17.43
N ALA A 51 15.85 15.11 -16.45
CA ALA A 51 16.37 13.83 -16.00
C ALA A 51 15.22 12.95 -15.49
N ALA A 52 15.14 11.73 -16.02
CA ALA A 52 14.27 10.68 -15.56
C ALA A 52 14.88 9.34 -15.94
N LEU A 53 14.71 8.33 -15.10
CA LEU A 53 15.06 6.95 -15.46
C LEU A 53 13.76 6.21 -15.77
N ARG A 54 13.60 5.78 -17.02
CA ARG A 54 12.41 5.05 -17.49
C ARG A 54 12.86 3.73 -18.11
N VAL A 55 12.55 2.64 -17.43
CA VAL A 55 12.85 1.27 -17.89
C VAL A 55 11.56 0.47 -17.85
N GLU A 56 11.26 -0.25 -18.93
CA GLU A 56 10.11 -1.15 -18.99
C GLU A 56 10.54 -2.56 -19.40
N GLY A 57 9.97 -3.58 -18.76
CA GLY A 57 10.18 -4.98 -19.18
C GLY A 57 11.56 -5.56 -18.89
N ALA A 58 12.30 -5.04 -17.90
CA ALA A 58 13.65 -5.48 -17.58
C ALA A 58 13.72 -6.47 -16.41
N ARG A 59 14.65 -7.43 -16.50
CA ARG A 59 15.09 -8.28 -15.39
C ARG A 59 16.24 -7.59 -14.66
N ILE A 60 16.03 -7.21 -13.40
CA ILE A 60 17.01 -6.50 -12.58
C ILE A 60 17.75 -7.52 -11.71
N THR A 61 19.06 -7.64 -11.95
CA THR A 61 19.94 -8.61 -11.28
C THR A 61 20.82 -7.91 -10.23
N GLY A 62 21.01 -8.56 -9.08
CA GLY A 62 21.71 -7.98 -7.93
C GLY A 62 20.83 -7.08 -7.05
N THR A 63 21.33 -6.73 -5.86
CA THR A 63 20.65 -5.80 -4.94
C THR A 63 20.80 -4.33 -5.40
N LEU A 64 19.67 -3.65 -5.62
CA LEU A 64 19.63 -2.20 -5.81
C LEU A 64 19.67 -1.50 -4.45
N ASP A 65 20.85 -1.03 -4.06
CA ASP A 65 21.05 -0.31 -2.80
C ASP A 65 21.01 1.22 -2.99
N LEU A 66 19.95 1.84 -2.48
CA LEU A 66 19.73 3.29 -2.46
C LEU A 66 19.55 3.82 -1.04
N ARG A 67 20.01 3.08 -0.01
CA ARG A 67 19.85 3.47 1.39
C ARG A 67 20.46 4.86 1.65
N TYR A 68 19.67 5.74 2.28
CA TYR A 68 20.02 7.14 2.54
C TYR A 68 20.46 7.94 1.31
N GLY A 69 20.24 7.42 0.10
CA GLY A 69 20.58 8.08 -1.15
C GLY A 69 19.51 9.08 -1.55
N GLU A 70 19.92 10.13 -2.26
CA GLU A 70 19.00 11.11 -2.85
C GLU A 70 18.96 10.91 -4.37
N VAL A 71 17.76 10.65 -4.89
CA VAL A 71 17.46 10.55 -6.31
C VAL A 71 16.67 11.79 -6.72
N ALA A 72 17.37 12.74 -7.34
CA ALA A 72 16.82 14.04 -7.68
C ALA A 72 15.80 14.02 -8.85
N TRP A 73 15.65 12.88 -9.54
CA TRP A 73 14.78 12.72 -10.70
C TRP A 73 13.70 11.65 -10.51
N ALA A 74 12.74 11.62 -11.44
CA ALA A 74 11.69 10.62 -11.47
C ALA A 74 12.22 9.26 -11.91
N VAL A 75 11.80 8.20 -11.21
CA VAL A 75 12.15 6.81 -11.50
C VAL A 75 10.89 6.04 -11.87
N ARG A 76 10.90 5.44 -13.06
CA ARG A 76 9.85 4.56 -13.56
C ARG A 76 10.49 3.24 -13.99
N LEU A 77 10.18 2.19 -13.26
CA LEU A 77 10.54 0.81 -13.56
C LEU A 77 9.23 0.03 -13.71
N ALA A 78 8.69 -0.06 -14.92
CA ALA A 78 7.40 -0.70 -15.15
C ALA A 78 7.57 -2.11 -15.73
N HIS A 79 6.71 -3.05 -15.34
CA HIS A 79 6.79 -4.44 -15.82
C HIS A 79 8.18 -5.06 -15.63
N CYS A 80 8.89 -4.67 -14.57
CA CYS A 80 10.24 -5.18 -14.29
C CYS A 80 10.17 -6.37 -13.33
N ARG A 81 11.15 -7.28 -13.42
CA ARG A 81 11.33 -8.35 -12.45
C ARG A 81 12.61 -8.12 -11.65
N PHE A 82 12.50 -8.05 -10.33
CA PHE A 82 13.65 -7.95 -9.44
C PHE A 82 14.00 -9.34 -8.92
N GLU A 83 15.27 -9.72 -8.99
CA GLU A 83 15.73 -10.96 -8.35
C GLU A 83 15.92 -10.80 -6.84
N GLU A 84 16.38 -9.62 -6.42
CA GLU A 84 16.65 -9.28 -5.03
C GLU A 84 15.84 -8.04 -4.63
N SER A 85 15.50 -7.94 -3.35
CA SER A 85 14.70 -6.81 -2.83
C SER A 85 15.49 -5.50 -2.91
N PRO A 86 15.00 -4.47 -3.63
CA PRO A 86 15.63 -3.15 -3.64
C PRO A 86 15.57 -2.50 -2.26
N GLN A 87 16.71 -1.97 -1.82
CA GLN A 87 16.88 -1.36 -0.49
C GLN A 87 16.69 0.16 -0.60
N LEU A 88 15.55 0.66 -0.11
CA LEU A 88 15.18 2.08 -0.16
C LEU A 88 15.11 2.71 1.24
N TYR A 89 15.69 2.08 2.26
CA TYR A 89 15.64 2.58 3.63
C TYR A 89 16.21 4.00 3.71
N GLY A 90 15.40 4.96 4.18
CA GLY A 90 15.80 6.36 4.31
C GLY A 90 16.14 7.06 2.97
N ALA A 91 15.85 6.44 1.83
CA ALA A 91 16.11 7.03 0.52
C ALA A 91 15.15 8.20 0.26
N ARG A 92 15.64 9.24 -0.40
CA ARG A 92 14.81 10.35 -0.88
C ARG A 92 14.68 10.30 -2.40
N THR A 93 13.46 10.32 -2.90
CA THR A 93 13.18 10.26 -4.35
C THR A 93 12.13 11.29 -4.73
N ARG A 94 12.17 11.80 -5.95
CA ARG A 94 11.10 12.68 -6.43
C ARG A 94 9.83 11.93 -6.79
N HIS A 95 9.93 10.91 -7.62
CA HIS A 95 8.80 10.05 -7.99
C HIS A 95 9.30 8.63 -8.14
N LEU A 96 8.53 7.67 -7.64
CA LEU A 96 8.84 6.25 -7.78
C LEU A 96 7.62 5.51 -8.33
N THR A 97 7.76 4.98 -9.54
CA THR A 97 6.75 4.14 -10.19
C THR A 97 7.34 2.76 -10.45
N LEU A 98 6.76 1.73 -9.83
CA LEU A 98 7.12 0.33 -10.03
C LEU A 98 6.01 -0.48 -10.75
N SER A 99 5.05 0.20 -11.38
CA SER A 99 3.81 -0.40 -11.91
C SER A 99 3.99 -1.73 -12.64
N GLY A 100 3.18 -2.72 -12.29
CA GLY A 100 3.19 -4.04 -12.90
C GLY A 100 4.46 -4.85 -12.63
N SER A 101 5.33 -4.44 -11.70
CA SER A 101 6.59 -5.15 -11.44
C SER A 101 6.44 -6.28 -10.42
N VAL A 102 7.33 -7.27 -10.52
CA VAL A 102 7.44 -8.38 -9.57
C VAL A 102 8.69 -8.17 -8.73
N LEU A 103 8.50 -8.05 -7.42
CA LEU A 103 9.57 -7.83 -6.44
C LEU A 103 9.52 -8.91 -5.36
N PRO A 104 10.66 -9.37 -4.83
CA PRO A 104 10.65 -10.21 -3.65
C PRO A 104 10.10 -9.42 -2.46
N GLY A 105 10.61 -8.22 -2.19
CA GLY A 105 10.07 -7.30 -1.19
C GLY A 105 10.53 -5.88 -1.44
N LEU A 106 10.10 -4.94 -0.60
CA LEU A 106 10.50 -3.53 -0.73
C LEU A 106 10.68 -2.91 0.66
N PRO A 107 11.87 -3.05 1.26
CA PRO A 107 12.24 -2.32 2.46
C PRO A 107 12.50 -0.83 2.13
N ALA A 108 11.48 -0.01 2.35
CA ALA A 108 11.44 1.42 2.11
C ALA A 108 11.01 2.19 3.39
N ALA A 109 11.36 1.66 4.55
CA ALA A 109 11.09 2.32 5.83
C ALA A 109 11.82 3.67 5.89
N THR A 110 11.14 4.68 6.41
CA THR A 110 11.62 6.08 6.51
C THR A 110 11.94 6.75 5.16
N ALA A 111 11.60 6.11 4.03
CA ALA A 111 11.82 6.70 2.71
C ALA A 111 10.98 7.98 2.52
N GLN A 112 11.50 8.91 1.74
CA GLN A 112 10.85 10.17 1.39
C GLN A 112 10.57 10.21 -0.11
N VAL A 113 9.30 10.39 -0.48
CA VAL A 113 8.86 10.54 -1.86
C VAL A 113 8.20 11.90 -2.00
N ASP A 114 8.89 12.85 -2.61
CA ASP A 114 8.40 14.24 -2.74
C ASP A 114 7.18 14.34 -3.68
N GLY A 115 6.95 13.32 -4.49
CA GLY A 115 5.84 13.19 -5.42
C GLY A 115 5.00 11.96 -5.14
N MET A 116 4.75 11.17 -6.17
CA MET A 116 3.87 10.00 -6.10
C MET A 116 4.66 8.70 -5.96
N LEU A 117 4.14 7.79 -5.14
CA LEU A 117 4.58 6.40 -5.06
C LEU A 117 3.54 5.51 -5.75
N ARG A 118 3.90 4.91 -6.88
CA ARG A 118 2.99 4.05 -7.66
C ARG A 118 3.49 2.62 -7.69
N LEU A 119 2.72 1.73 -7.07
CA LEU A 119 2.92 0.29 -6.94
C LEU A 119 1.72 -0.49 -7.52
N THR A 120 0.99 0.12 -8.46
CA THR A 120 -0.17 -0.46 -9.15
C THR A 120 0.19 -1.77 -9.83
N ASP A 121 -0.63 -2.81 -9.67
CA ASP A 121 -0.45 -4.16 -10.22
C ASP A 121 0.90 -4.82 -9.85
N CYS A 122 1.57 -4.35 -8.81
CA CYS A 122 2.81 -4.96 -8.33
C CYS A 122 2.55 -6.27 -7.60
N ARG A 123 3.48 -7.22 -7.72
CA ARG A 123 3.46 -8.46 -6.95
C ARG A 123 4.67 -8.52 -6.04
N PHE A 124 4.42 -8.67 -4.74
CA PHE A 124 5.44 -8.82 -3.71
C PHE A 124 5.41 -10.25 -3.16
N GLY A 125 6.54 -10.95 -3.29
CA GLY A 125 6.71 -12.33 -2.77
C GLY A 125 7.06 -12.41 -1.28
N ALA A 126 7.27 -11.27 -0.64
CA ALA A 126 7.62 -11.06 0.76
C ALA A 126 7.10 -9.69 1.21
N ALA A 127 7.48 -9.27 2.41
CA ALA A 127 6.94 -8.07 3.03
C ALA A 127 7.29 -6.77 2.28
N LEU A 128 6.30 -5.89 2.16
CA LEU A 128 6.42 -4.49 1.72
C LEU A 128 6.44 -3.60 2.96
N SER A 129 7.55 -2.91 3.21
CA SER A 129 7.74 -2.10 4.42
C SER A 129 7.96 -0.64 4.07
N LEU A 130 6.97 0.20 4.35
CA LEU A 130 6.96 1.65 4.19
C LEU A 130 6.77 2.35 5.55
N GLY A 131 7.12 1.67 6.64
CA GLY A 131 6.97 2.22 7.99
C GLY A 131 7.74 3.52 8.18
N GLY A 132 7.06 4.57 8.65
CA GLY A 132 7.65 5.90 8.83
C GLY A 132 7.98 6.64 7.52
N ALA A 133 7.59 6.11 6.36
CA ALA A 133 7.81 6.79 5.08
C ALA A 133 6.96 8.06 4.98
N ARG A 134 7.44 9.04 4.21
CA ARG A 134 6.72 10.27 3.91
C ARG A 134 6.50 10.37 2.41
N VAL A 135 5.25 10.57 2.01
CA VAL A 135 4.87 10.75 0.61
C VAL A 135 4.09 12.05 0.49
N SER A 136 4.66 13.04 -0.19
CA SER A 136 4.03 14.34 -0.37
C SER A 136 2.93 14.34 -1.44
N GLY A 137 2.87 13.30 -2.29
CA GLY A 137 1.78 13.07 -3.22
C GLY A 137 0.87 11.92 -2.78
N ALA A 138 0.32 11.21 -3.77
CA ALA A 138 -0.52 10.05 -3.57
C ALA A 138 0.26 8.73 -3.62
N VAL A 139 -0.26 7.73 -2.91
CA VAL A 139 0.21 6.33 -2.95
C VAL A 139 -0.80 5.50 -3.72
N PHE A 140 -0.34 4.78 -4.74
CA PHE A 140 -1.17 3.89 -5.54
C PHE A 140 -0.71 2.45 -5.35
N LEU A 141 -1.62 1.61 -4.87
CA LEU A 141 -1.51 0.17 -4.60
C LEU A 141 -2.65 -0.60 -5.28
N ASP A 142 -3.35 0.03 -6.23
CA ASP A 142 -4.45 -0.60 -6.98
C ASP A 142 -3.97 -1.91 -7.62
N GLY A 143 -4.72 -3.00 -7.43
CA GLY A 143 -4.40 -4.32 -7.97
C GLY A 143 -3.12 -4.98 -7.44
N ALA A 144 -2.42 -4.34 -6.48
CA ALA A 144 -1.19 -4.89 -5.92
C ALA A 144 -1.49 -6.17 -5.12
N ARG A 145 -0.53 -7.08 -5.10
CA ARG A 145 -0.60 -8.33 -4.34
C ARG A 145 0.63 -8.46 -3.46
N VAL A 146 0.43 -8.53 -2.15
CA VAL A 146 1.50 -8.68 -1.16
C VAL A 146 1.30 -10.00 -0.43
N THR A 147 2.28 -10.89 -0.54
CA THR A 147 2.29 -12.15 0.21
C THR A 147 3.45 -12.11 1.20
N GLY A 148 3.16 -11.94 2.47
CA GLY A 148 4.15 -11.93 3.54
C GLY A 148 4.50 -13.35 4.01
N PRO A 149 5.66 -13.53 4.66
CA PRO A 149 5.95 -14.76 5.37
C PRO A 149 4.98 -14.94 6.55
N PRO A 150 4.66 -16.20 6.92
CA PRO A 150 3.74 -16.47 8.03
C PRO A 150 4.28 -15.90 9.34
N GLY A 151 3.41 -15.26 10.12
CA GLY A 151 3.74 -14.67 11.42
C GLY A 151 4.31 -13.24 11.38
N GLU A 152 4.57 -12.68 10.19
CA GLU A 152 4.96 -11.27 10.04
C GLU A 152 3.92 -10.48 9.26
N THR A 153 3.82 -9.18 9.54
CA THR A 153 2.98 -8.26 8.76
C THR A 153 3.50 -8.13 7.33
N ALA A 154 2.69 -8.56 6.37
CA ALA A 154 3.01 -8.53 4.95
C ALA A 154 3.14 -7.11 4.41
N LEU A 155 2.20 -6.22 4.76
CA LEU A 155 2.21 -4.82 4.33
C LEU A 155 2.31 -3.90 5.54
N ARG A 156 3.47 -3.25 5.72
CA ARG A 156 3.73 -2.38 6.86
C ARG A 156 3.80 -0.92 6.44
N LEU A 157 2.78 -0.15 6.79
CA LEU A 157 2.66 1.29 6.55
C LEU A 157 2.66 2.09 7.87
N ASP A 158 3.05 1.48 9.00
CA ASP A 158 2.96 2.12 10.32
C ASP A 158 3.67 3.46 10.38
N ARG A 159 3.01 4.46 10.97
CA ARG A 159 3.53 5.83 11.12
C ARG A 159 3.90 6.50 9.79
N MET A 160 3.35 6.04 8.67
CA MET A 160 3.53 6.69 7.38
C MET A 160 2.76 8.02 7.36
N THR A 161 3.27 9.00 6.63
CA THR A 161 2.57 10.25 6.34
C THR A 161 2.36 10.39 4.85
N VAL A 162 1.10 10.53 4.44
CA VAL A 162 0.70 10.74 3.04
C VAL A 162 -0.06 12.06 2.96
N GLU A 163 0.47 13.02 2.23
CA GLU A 163 -0.17 14.33 2.05
C GLU A 163 -1.33 14.26 1.04
N GLY A 164 -1.26 13.33 0.07
CA GLY A 164 -2.33 13.07 -0.87
C GLY A 164 -3.26 11.94 -0.44
N ASP A 165 -3.71 11.17 -1.43
CA ASP A 165 -4.62 10.04 -1.26
C ASP A 165 -3.87 8.70 -1.24
N VAL A 166 -4.48 7.69 -0.64
CA VAL A 166 -4.07 6.27 -0.75
C VAL A 166 -5.12 5.50 -1.55
N TRP A 167 -4.72 5.03 -2.73
CA TRP A 167 -5.55 4.25 -3.63
C TRP A 167 -5.11 2.79 -3.56
N ALA A 168 -5.96 1.89 -3.08
CA ALA A 168 -5.66 0.48 -2.90
C ALA A 168 -6.85 -0.39 -3.34
N ARG A 169 -7.44 -0.07 -4.49
CA ARG A 169 -8.59 -0.82 -5.01
C ARG A 169 -8.14 -2.20 -5.49
N GLY A 170 -8.86 -3.25 -5.09
CA GLY A 170 -8.50 -4.62 -5.44
C GLY A 170 -7.15 -5.08 -4.87
N LEU A 171 -6.61 -4.39 -3.85
CA LEU A 171 -5.40 -4.78 -3.15
C LEU A 171 -5.61 -6.16 -2.48
N VAL A 172 -4.67 -7.08 -2.67
CA VAL A 172 -4.68 -8.37 -1.99
C VAL A 172 -3.49 -8.48 -1.05
N VAL A 173 -3.75 -8.70 0.24
CA VAL A 173 -2.70 -8.86 1.26
C VAL A 173 -2.91 -10.17 2.00
N GLU A 174 -1.90 -11.04 1.93
CA GLU A 174 -1.82 -12.29 2.69
C GLU A 174 -0.73 -12.13 3.76
N GLY A 175 -1.12 -12.13 5.03
CA GLY A 175 -0.21 -11.89 6.18
C GLY A 175 -0.42 -10.56 6.89
N GLY A 176 -1.57 -9.91 6.70
CA GLY A 176 -1.97 -8.72 7.44
C GLY A 176 -1.34 -7.40 6.95
N MET A 177 -2.06 -6.32 7.20
CA MET A 177 -1.70 -4.96 6.82
C MET A 177 -1.65 -4.07 8.07
N GLY A 178 -0.49 -3.51 8.37
CA GLY A 178 -0.28 -2.55 9.46
C GLY A 178 -0.29 -1.13 8.93
N MET A 179 -1.09 -0.26 9.54
CA MET A 179 -1.19 1.18 9.29
C MET A 179 -1.26 1.96 10.60
N ALA A 180 -0.72 1.42 11.69
CA ALA A 180 -0.86 2.01 13.00
C ALA A 180 -0.17 3.39 13.07
N GLY A 181 -0.91 4.41 13.51
CA GLY A 181 -0.44 5.80 13.59
C GLY A 181 -0.18 6.46 12.22
N THR A 182 -0.70 5.90 11.14
CA THR A 182 -0.59 6.50 9.80
C THR A 182 -1.44 7.76 9.72
N THR A 183 -0.94 8.78 9.03
CA THR A 183 -1.71 10.00 8.71
C THR A 183 -1.83 10.15 7.21
N VAL A 184 -3.05 10.23 6.71
CA VAL A 184 -3.38 10.48 5.30
C VAL A 184 -4.21 11.76 5.24
N ASN A 185 -3.70 12.82 4.63
CA ASN A 185 -4.42 14.10 4.56
C ASN A 185 -5.55 14.10 3.51
N GLY A 186 -5.48 13.21 2.51
CA GLY A 186 -6.55 12.97 1.56
C GLY A 186 -7.53 11.88 2.01
N GLN A 187 -7.90 11.02 1.07
CA GLN A 187 -8.78 9.88 1.26
C GLN A 187 -8.03 8.54 1.20
N ILE A 188 -8.64 7.50 1.76
CA ILE A 188 -8.16 6.12 1.64
C ILE A 188 -9.24 5.30 0.93
N THR A 189 -8.87 4.60 -0.14
CA THR A 189 -9.76 3.71 -0.87
C THR A 189 -9.23 2.28 -0.83
N LEU A 190 -10.00 1.38 -0.23
CA LEU A 190 -9.78 -0.06 -0.10
C LEU A 190 -10.92 -0.86 -0.76
N ASP A 191 -11.57 -0.27 -1.76
CA ASP A 191 -12.67 -0.91 -2.47
C ASP A 191 -12.21 -2.22 -3.13
N ASP A 192 -13.01 -3.28 -3.01
CA ASP A 192 -12.71 -4.62 -3.51
C ASP A 192 -11.41 -5.24 -2.98
N ALA A 193 -10.81 -4.67 -1.92
CA ALA A 193 -9.61 -5.22 -1.31
C ALA A 193 -9.89 -6.54 -0.57
N ASP A 194 -8.88 -7.42 -0.52
CA ASP A 194 -8.91 -8.72 0.14
C ASP A 194 -7.74 -8.83 1.11
N LEU A 195 -8.03 -8.68 2.40
CA LEU A 195 -7.05 -8.62 3.47
C LEU A 195 -7.20 -9.86 4.35
N ARG A 196 -6.14 -10.65 4.44
CA ARG A 196 -6.08 -11.86 5.27
C ARG A 196 -4.93 -11.78 6.27
N GLY A 197 -5.22 -12.09 7.53
CA GLY A 197 -4.22 -12.18 8.57
C GLY A 197 -4.65 -13.16 9.67
N ASP A 198 -3.69 -13.87 10.25
CA ASP A 198 -3.95 -14.86 11.31
C ASP A 198 -4.45 -14.21 12.62
N GLY A 199 -4.12 -12.92 12.82
CA GLY A 199 -4.63 -12.09 13.90
C GLY A 199 -5.35 -10.87 13.36
N ASP A 200 -4.63 -9.76 13.26
CA ASP A 200 -5.13 -8.53 12.66
C ASP A 200 -4.89 -8.56 11.14
N ALA A 201 -5.98 -8.50 10.36
CA ALA A 201 -5.91 -8.41 8.91
C ALA A 201 -5.65 -6.97 8.46
N LEU A 202 -6.22 -5.99 9.17
CA LEU A 202 -5.89 -4.58 9.03
C LEU A 202 -5.78 -3.95 10.42
N ASP A 203 -4.57 -3.52 10.79
CA ASP A 203 -4.32 -2.74 11.98
C ASP A 203 -4.19 -1.25 11.64
N ALA A 204 -5.30 -0.53 11.78
CA ALA A 204 -5.40 0.91 11.58
C ALA A 204 -5.61 1.64 12.91
N GLU A 205 -4.93 1.18 13.97
CA GLU A 205 -4.92 1.86 15.25
C GLU A 205 -4.42 3.30 15.14
N SER A 206 -5.17 4.25 15.68
CA SER A 206 -4.86 5.69 15.64
C SER A 206 -4.62 6.24 14.22
N LEU A 207 -5.21 5.60 13.20
CA LEU A 207 -5.20 6.09 11.82
C LEU A 207 -5.92 7.45 11.75
N THR A 208 -5.30 8.43 11.12
CA THR A 208 -5.95 9.71 10.82
C THR A 208 -6.13 9.86 9.33
N VAL A 209 -7.36 10.09 8.88
CA VAL A 209 -7.72 10.37 7.49
C VAL A 209 -8.27 11.79 7.42
N GLY A 210 -7.86 12.59 6.45
CA GLY A 210 -8.31 13.98 6.33
C GLY A 210 -9.69 14.11 5.70
N SER A 211 -10.09 13.16 4.85
CA SER A 211 -11.40 13.16 4.18
C SER A 211 -12.24 11.93 4.52
N ALA A 212 -12.17 10.88 3.72
CA ALA A 212 -13.02 9.70 3.82
C ALA A 212 -12.23 8.40 3.65
N LEU A 213 -12.78 7.32 4.20
CA LEU A 213 -12.29 5.96 4.02
C LEU A 213 -13.37 5.13 3.33
N TYR A 214 -13.11 4.76 2.09
CA TYR A 214 -13.96 3.89 1.29
C TYR A 214 -13.41 2.46 1.33
N ALA A 215 -14.25 1.51 1.68
CA ALA A 215 -13.92 0.08 1.78
C ALA A 215 -15.12 -0.75 1.31
N ASN A 216 -15.66 -0.39 0.15
CA ASN A 216 -16.78 -1.06 -0.48
C ASN A 216 -16.37 -2.49 -0.87
N ARG A 217 -17.21 -3.49 -0.55
CA ARG A 217 -16.97 -4.91 -0.83
C ARG A 217 -15.64 -5.44 -0.26
N LEU A 218 -15.08 -4.77 0.75
CA LEU A 218 -13.87 -5.21 1.45
C LEU A 218 -14.07 -6.62 2.01
N ARG A 219 -13.10 -7.50 1.75
CA ARG A 219 -13.02 -8.83 2.38
C ARG A 219 -11.92 -8.78 3.42
N CYS A 220 -12.29 -9.02 4.67
CA CYS A 220 -11.36 -9.01 5.79
C CYS A 220 -11.49 -10.34 6.55
N ALA A 221 -10.46 -11.18 6.44
CA ALA A 221 -10.33 -12.43 7.17
C ALA A 221 -9.28 -12.26 8.27
N GLY A 222 -9.73 -11.92 9.46
CA GLY A 222 -8.93 -11.42 10.56
C GLY A 222 -9.63 -10.26 11.26
N ARG A 223 -9.00 -9.68 12.27
CA ARG A 223 -9.51 -8.47 12.93
C ARG A 223 -9.24 -7.24 12.06
N LEU A 224 -10.28 -6.42 11.90
CA LEU A 224 -10.20 -5.03 11.46
C LEU A 224 -10.10 -4.13 12.70
N ASN A 225 -8.92 -3.60 12.99
CA ASN A 225 -8.67 -2.71 14.12
C ASN A 225 -8.68 -1.24 13.65
N LEU A 226 -9.65 -0.48 14.14
CA LEU A 226 -9.83 0.97 13.92
C LEU A 226 -9.82 1.71 15.27
N ARG A 227 -9.17 1.15 16.29
CA ARG A 227 -9.12 1.74 17.63
C ARG A 227 -8.51 3.15 17.57
N GLY A 228 -9.23 4.15 18.04
CA GLY A 228 -8.76 5.54 18.04
C GLY A 228 -8.61 6.16 16.65
N ALA A 229 -9.09 5.51 15.59
CA ALA A 229 -9.04 6.08 14.24
C ALA A 229 -9.92 7.33 14.13
N THR A 230 -9.45 8.33 13.39
CA THR A 230 -10.17 9.59 13.13
C THR A 230 -10.43 9.74 11.64
N VAL A 231 -11.70 9.75 11.26
CA VAL A 231 -12.19 9.92 9.88
C VAL A 231 -13.29 10.99 9.93
N PRO A 232 -12.97 12.28 9.70
CA PRO A 232 -13.92 13.37 9.87
C PRO A 232 -15.07 13.32 8.84
N GLY A 233 -14.84 12.75 7.66
CA GLY A 233 -15.86 12.50 6.65
C GLY A 233 -16.52 11.13 6.81
N GLN A 234 -16.56 10.37 5.71
CA GLN A 234 -17.31 9.13 5.63
C GLN A 234 -16.41 7.90 5.83
N LEU A 235 -16.88 6.94 6.62
CA LEU A 235 -16.38 5.57 6.65
C LEU A 235 -17.42 4.68 5.95
N VAL A 236 -17.11 4.25 4.74
CA VAL A 236 -18.02 3.45 3.92
C VAL A 236 -17.54 2.01 3.86
N LEU A 237 -18.34 1.09 4.39
CA LEU A 237 -18.08 -0.35 4.39
C LEU A 237 -19.25 -1.08 3.70
N ALA A 238 -19.77 -0.51 2.61
CA ALA A 238 -20.91 -1.08 1.90
C ALA A 238 -20.55 -2.48 1.36
N GLU A 239 -21.42 -3.47 1.56
CA GLU A 239 -21.20 -4.86 1.15
C GLU A 239 -19.92 -5.52 1.70
N ALA A 240 -19.27 -4.92 2.71
CA ALA A 240 -18.07 -5.47 3.31
C ALA A 240 -18.35 -6.80 4.02
N ARG A 241 -17.36 -7.70 3.99
CA ARG A 241 -17.39 -9.03 4.62
C ARG A 241 -16.25 -9.11 5.62
N LEU A 242 -16.60 -8.94 6.89
CA LEU A 242 -15.66 -9.04 8.01
C LEU A 242 -15.85 -10.38 8.72
N SER A 243 -14.77 -11.15 8.85
CA SER A 243 -14.81 -12.47 9.48
C SER A 243 -13.56 -12.72 10.30
N HIS A 244 -13.73 -13.14 11.55
CA HIS A 244 -12.65 -13.62 12.41
C HIS A 244 -13.22 -14.68 13.36
N PRO A 245 -13.31 -15.95 12.91
CA PRO A 245 -13.92 -17.03 13.69
C PRO A 245 -13.24 -17.16 15.06
N GLY A 246 -14.02 -17.14 16.14
CA GLY A 246 -13.51 -17.26 17.51
C GLY A 246 -12.93 -15.98 18.12
N GLY A 247 -12.84 -14.88 17.36
CA GLY A 247 -12.25 -13.63 17.84
C GLY A 247 -13.12 -12.38 17.61
N LEU A 248 -12.47 -11.22 17.76
CA LEU A 248 -13.04 -9.90 17.46
C LEU A 248 -12.78 -9.56 16.00
N ALA A 249 -13.82 -9.45 15.18
CA ALA A 249 -13.72 -9.15 13.75
C ALA A 249 -13.62 -7.64 13.46
N LEU A 250 -14.26 -6.80 14.26
CA LEU A 250 -14.21 -5.34 14.14
C LEU A 250 -13.99 -4.68 15.50
N ARG A 251 -12.92 -3.89 15.61
CA ARG A 251 -12.63 -3.06 16.79
C ARG A 251 -12.63 -1.59 16.41
N ALA A 252 -13.67 -0.85 16.78
CA ALA A 252 -13.78 0.59 16.55
C ALA A 252 -13.88 1.38 17.87
N SER A 253 -13.18 0.93 18.91
CA SER A 253 -13.20 1.59 20.22
C SER A 253 -12.54 2.96 20.15
N SER A 254 -13.22 4.00 20.64
CA SER A 254 -12.72 5.38 20.63
C SER A 254 -12.44 5.96 19.24
N ALA A 255 -12.97 5.35 18.18
CA ALA A 255 -12.90 5.93 16.84
C ALA A 255 -13.80 7.17 16.75
N THR A 256 -13.38 8.17 15.99
CA THR A 256 -14.19 9.35 15.68
C THR A 256 -14.45 9.34 14.18
N VAL A 257 -15.71 9.12 13.80
CA VAL A 257 -16.10 8.99 12.40
C VAL A 257 -17.23 9.98 12.15
N GLY A 258 -17.14 10.84 11.13
CA GLY A 258 -18.23 11.75 10.80
C GLY A 258 -19.50 10.98 10.47
N GLU A 259 -19.44 10.16 9.44
CA GLU A 259 -20.57 9.36 8.99
C GLU A 259 -20.18 7.91 8.74
N LEU A 260 -20.92 6.96 9.30
CA LEU A 260 -20.70 5.53 9.12
C LEU A 260 -21.76 4.92 8.20
N TRP A 261 -21.33 4.37 7.07
CA TRP A 261 -22.18 3.73 6.08
C TRP A 261 -21.94 2.22 6.05
N LEU A 262 -22.93 1.45 6.49
CA LEU A 262 -22.92 -0.01 6.52
C LEU A 262 -24.01 -0.62 5.61
N ARG A 263 -24.20 -0.07 4.41
CA ARG A 263 -25.26 -0.51 3.50
C ARG A 263 -24.97 -1.91 2.95
N ASP A 264 -25.93 -2.83 3.06
CA ASP A 264 -25.86 -4.19 2.51
C ASP A 264 -24.62 -5.00 2.94
N ALA A 265 -23.96 -4.59 4.03
CA ALA A 265 -22.82 -5.32 4.59
C ALA A 265 -23.28 -6.70 5.09
N ALA A 266 -22.51 -7.73 4.79
CA ALA A 266 -22.80 -9.06 5.29
C ALA A 266 -22.73 -9.06 6.83
N PRO A 267 -23.50 -9.92 7.53
CA PRO A 267 -23.37 -10.06 8.98
C PRO A 267 -21.92 -10.35 9.35
N ILE A 268 -21.36 -9.51 10.24
CA ILE A 268 -20.00 -9.67 10.74
C ILE A 268 -19.90 -11.03 11.44
N ARG A 269 -18.99 -11.88 10.97
CA ARG A 269 -18.76 -13.21 11.57
C ARG A 269 -17.69 -13.12 12.65
N GLY A 270 -18.11 -12.83 13.87
CA GLY A 270 -17.24 -12.68 15.05
C GLY A 270 -17.83 -11.70 16.05
N ARG A 271 -17.10 -11.40 17.13
CA ARG A 271 -17.47 -10.28 18.01
C ARG A 271 -17.17 -8.95 17.31
N SER A 272 -17.94 -7.91 17.58
CA SER A 272 -17.63 -6.54 17.20
C SER A 272 -17.74 -5.62 18.41
N THR A 273 -16.86 -4.62 18.50
CA THR A 273 -16.95 -3.57 19.51
C THR A 273 -17.06 -2.23 18.79
N CYS A 274 -18.23 -1.59 18.88
CA CYS A 274 -18.46 -0.24 18.39
C CYS A 274 -18.55 0.71 19.58
N GLY A 275 -17.48 1.47 19.81
CA GLY A 275 -17.45 2.60 20.74
C GLY A 275 -17.13 3.90 20.00
N ALA A 276 -17.46 3.96 18.71
CA ALA A 276 -17.15 5.08 17.85
C ALA A 276 -18.13 6.23 18.11
N ARG A 277 -17.62 7.45 18.21
CA ARG A 277 -18.46 8.65 18.18
C ARG A 277 -18.75 8.97 16.71
N SER A 278 -20.04 9.02 16.36
CA SER A 278 -20.51 9.40 15.03
C SER A 278 -21.60 10.46 15.11
N SER A 279 -21.61 11.40 14.16
CA SER A 279 -22.64 12.44 14.08
C SER A 279 -23.89 11.95 13.33
N ALA A 280 -23.74 10.96 12.44
CA ALA A 280 -24.84 10.25 11.81
C ALA A 280 -24.45 8.78 11.57
N CYS A 281 -25.30 7.87 12.05
CA CYS A 281 -25.13 6.43 11.89
C CYS A 281 -26.31 5.86 11.11
N CYS A 282 -26.20 5.81 9.78
CA CYS A 282 -27.22 5.21 8.92
C CYS A 282 -27.09 3.69 8.97
N THR A 283 -27.70 3.09 9.98
CA THR A 283 -27.56 1.67 10.26
C THR A 283 -28.83 0.90 9.94
N SER A 284 -28.84 0.11 8.87
CA SER A 284 -29.81 -0.97 8.70
C SER A 284 -29.23 -2.30 9.20
N PHE A 285 -29.04 -2.44 10.53
CA PHE A 285 -28.71 -3.75 11.11
C PHE A 285 -29.95 -4.64 11.12
N ARG A 286 -29.90 -5.83 10.51
CA ARG A 286 -30.87 -6.90 10.80
C ARG A 286 -30.49 -7.78 12.00
N THR A 287 -29.28 -7.66 12.56
CA THR A 287 -28.89 -8.42 13.75
C THR A 287 -27.80 -7.71 14.56
N CYS A 288 -28.18 -6.77 15.41
CA CYS A 288 -27.40 -6.46 16.62
C CYS A 288 -28.08 -7.22 17.76
N GLY A 289 -27.51 -8.36 18.16
CA GLY A 289 -27.91 -9.04 19.40
C GLY A 289 -27.60 -8.16 20.61
N PRO A 290 -28.37 -8.24 21.70
CA PRO A 290 -28.33 -7.25 22.76
C PRO A 290 -27.06 -7.42 23.61
N THR A 291 -26.11 -6.50 23.50
CA THR A 291 -25.12 -6.27 24.56
C THR A 291 -25.63 -5.16 25.48
N ARG A 292 -26.22 -5.58 26.61
CA ARG A 292 -26.29 -4.82 27.88
C ARG A 292 -24.90 -4.22 28.18
N SER A 293 -24.68 -3.02 28.72
CA SER A 293 -25.43 -2.14 29.65
C SER A 293 -24.64 -0.81 29.82
N PRO A 294 -24.94 0.06 30.80
CA PRO A 294 -25.88 1.18 30.76
C PRO A 294 -25.20 2.55 30.73
N TRP A 295 -25.86 3.54 30.12
CA TRP A 295 -25.58 4.95 30.39
C TRP A 295 -26.21 5.32 31.75
N ARG A 296 -25.41 5.84 32.69
CA ARG A 296 -25.86 6.58 33.87
C ARG A 296 -24.89 7.72 34.14
N GLY A 297 -25.44 8.91 34.36
CA GLY A 297 -24.81 10.05 35.03
C GLY A 297 -24.16 11.04 34.09
#